data_AF-A0A645EDL0-F1
#
_entry.id   AF-A0A645EDL0-F1
#
_cell.length_a   1.000
_cell.length_b   1.000
_cell.length_c   1.000
_cell.angle_alpha   90.00
_cell.angle_beta   90.00
_cell.angle_gamma   90.00
#
_symmetry.space_group_name_H-M   'P 1'
#
loop_
_entity.id
_entity.type
_entity.pdbx_description
1 polymer ?
#
loop_
_entity_poly.entity_id
_entity_poly.type
_entity_poly.pdbx_seq_one_letter_code
_entity_poly.pdbx_strand_id
1 'polypeptide(L)' 'MMAKAGMRRPDPKEPHGTESNRKTHFPKNSVKPVDEIQGKAKSGKEKAKPIQYD' A
#
# COMPACT_ATOMS: atom_id res chain seq x y z
N MET A 1 -2.38 4.05 -41.38
CA MET A 1 -1.97 3.26 -40.19
C MET A 1 -2.92 3.58 -39.05
N MET A 2 -3.44 2.58 -38.34
CA MET A 2 -4.31 2.75 -37.18
C MET A 2 -3.44 2.79 -35.92
N ALA A 3 -3.45 3.89 -35.17
CA ALA A 3 -2.84 3.91 -33.84
C ALA A 3 -3.64 2.97 -32.93
N LYS A 4 -2.96 2.06 -32.24
CA LYS A 4 -3.58 1.11 -31.31
C LYS A 4 -4.29 1.94 -30.23
N ALA A 5 -5.62 1.89 -30.21
CA ALA A 5 -6.39 2.57 -29.17
C ALA A 5 -5.88 2.04 -27.82
N GLY A 6 -5.36 2.94 -26.98
CA GLY A 6 -4.92 2.59 -25.63
C GLY A 6 -6.06 1.96 -24.85
N MET A 7 -5.74 1.40 -23.67
CA MET A 7 -6.78 0.95 -22.75
C MET A 7 -7.80 2.07 -22.56
N ARG A 8 -9.08 1.82 -22.86
CA ARG A 8 -10.13 2.81 -22.61
C ARG A 8 -10.04 3.21 -21.16
N ARG A 9 -9.92 4.51 -20.89
CA ARG A 9 -10.19 5.03 -19.55
C ARG A 9 -11.67 4.72 -19.30
N PRO A 10 -12.01 3.89 -18.32
CA PRO A 10 -13.41 3.60 -18.07
C PRO A 10 -14.07 4.92 -17.64
N ASP A 11 -15.28 5.18 -18.15
CA ASP A 11 -15.96 6.44 -17.90
C ASP A 11 -16.27 6.55 -16.40
N PRO A 12 -16.20 7.74 -15.78
CA PRO A 12 -16.46 7.90 -14.35
C PRO A 12 -17.86 7.47 -13.89
N LYS A 13 -18.77 7.23 -14.84
CA LYS A 13 -20.15 6.78 -14.64
C LYS A 13 -20.33 5.27 -14.84
N GLU A 14 -19.35 4.61 -15.44
CA GLU A 14 -19.37 3.16 -15.60
C GLU A 14 -18.96 2.51 -14.28
N PRO A 15 -19.73 1.53 -13.77
CA PRO A 15 -19.37 0.84 -12.54
C PRO A 15 -18.02 0.15 -12.72
N HIS A 16 -17.01 0.59 -11.97
CA HIS A 16 -15.68 0.00 -12.02
C HIS A 16 -15.69 -1.26 -11.16
N GLY A 17 -15.07 -2.35 -11.62
CA GLY A 17 -15.12 -3.66 -10.95
C GLY A 17 -14.61 -3.74 -9.50
N THR A 18 -14.10 -2.63 -8.96
CA THR A 18 -13.73 -2.45 -7.55
C THR A 18 -14.88 -1.98 -6.66
N GLU A 19 -16.02 -1.58 -7.23
CA GLU A 19 -17.21 -1.09 -6.50
C GLU A 19 -18.09 -2.26 -6.03
N SER A 20 -17.50 -3.19 -5.28
CA SER A 20 -18.27 -4.24 -4.62
C SER A 20 -18.87 -3.70 -3.32
N ASN A 21 -20.20 -3.63 -3.22
CA ASN A 21 -20.94 -3.29 -1.98
C ASN A 21 -20.81 -4.36 -0.87
N ARG A 22 -20.00 -5.40 -1.07
CA ARG A 22 -19.78 -6.46 -0.08
C ARG A 22 -18.85 -5.96 1.02
N LYS A 23 -19.34 -5.96 2.25
CA LYS A 23 -18.52 -5.71 3.44
C LYS A 23 -17.51 -6.84 3.59
N THR A 24 -16.25 -6.50 3.79
CA THR A 24 -15.19 -7.46 4.08
C THR A 24 -15.33 -7.92 5.54
N HIS A 25 -15.61 -9.20 5.76
CA HIS A 25 -15.73 -9.80 7.10
C HIS A 25 -14.39 -10.35 7.59
N PHE A 26 -13.38 -9.50 7.65
CA PHE A 26 -12.11 -9.86 8.28
C PHE A 26 -12.20 -9.67 9.80
N PRO A 27 -11.64 -10.58 10.60
CA PRO A 27 -11.54 -10.37 12.04
C PRO A 27 -10.72 -9.10 12.30
N LYS A 28 -11.15 -8.32 13.30
CA LYS A 28 -10.38 -7.15 13.74
C LYS A 28 -9.02 -7.62 14.23
N ASN A 29 -7.98 -6.87 13.91
CA ASN A 29 -6.66 -7.13 14.45
C ASN A 29 -6.71 -7.05 15.98
N SER A 30 -6.43 -8.16 16.66
CA SER A 30 -6.35 -8.23 18.13
C SER A 30 -4.95 -7.96 18.66
N VAL A 31 -3.94 -7.84 17.78
CA VAL A 31 -2.59 -7.52 18.21
C VAL A 31 -2.49 -6.05 18.57
N LYS A 32 -1.68 -5.75 19.59
CA LYS A 32 -1.34 -4.36 19.94
C LYS A 32 -0.76 -3.64 18.71
N PRO A 33 -1.05 -2.34 18.53
CA PRO A 33 -0.35 -1.54 17.55
C PRO A 33 1.16 -1.70 17.72
N VAL A 34 1.89 -1.68 16.61
CA VAL A 34 3.35 -1.56 16.67
C VAL A 34 3.69 -0.27 17.39
N ASP A 35 4.69 -0.31 18.27
CA ASP A 35 5.16 0.88 18.98
C ASP A 35 5.60 1.94 17.97
N GLU A 36 5.48 3.21 18.35
CA GLU A 36 5.92 4.32 17.52
C GLU A 36 7.38 4.10 17.11
N ILE A 37 7.68 4.26 15.81
CA ILE A 37 9.04 4.13 15.30
C ILE A 37 9.89 5.22 15.96
N GLN A 38 10.64 4.82 17.00
CA GLN A 38 11.53 5.72 17.70
C GLN A 38 12.83 5.89 16.92
N GLY A 39 13.19 7.14 16.65
CA GLY A 39 14.44 7.49 15.99
C GLY A 39 14.31 8.73 15.11
N LYS A 40 15.45 9.37 14.81
CA LYS A 40 15.48 10.43 13.79
C LYS A 40 15.10 9.82 12.44
N ALA A 41 14.34 10.56 11.63
CA ALA A 41 14.13 10.21 10.22
C ALA A 41 15.50 9.93 9.59
N LYS A 42 15.66 8.80 8.92
CA LYS A 42 16.92 8.45 8.26
C LYS A 42 17.16 9.45 7.13
N SER A 43 17.97 10.47 7.39
CA SER A 43 18.44 11.42 6.38
C SER A 43 19.75 10.92 5.80
N GLY A 44 19.70 10.06 4.79
CA GLY A 44 20.90 9.64 4.05
C GLY A 44 20.73 8.37 3.24
N LYS A 45 21.57 8.19 2.22
CA LYS A 45 21.71 6.96 1.43
C LYS A 45 22.41 5.84 2.21
N GLU A 46 22.91 6.10 3.41
CA GLU A 46 23.60 5.11 4.23
C GLU A 46 22.63 4.20 4.96
N LYS A 47 22.85 2.89 4.79
CA LYS A 47 22.11 1.83 5.49
C LYS A 47 22.71 1.61 6.87
N ALA A 48 21.86 1.19 7.83
CA ALA A 48 22.29 0.91 9.20
C ALA A 48 23.25 -0.28 9.25
N LYS A 49 24.25 -0.22 10.14
CA LYS A 49 25.22 -1.29 10.38
C LYS A 49 24.54 -2.52 11.01
N PRO A 50 25.03 -3.74 10.75
CA PRO A 50 24.49 -4.96 11.35
C PRO A 50 24.68 -4.95 12.87
N ILE A 51 23.68 -5.47 13.59
CA ILE A 51 23.66 -5.52 15.06
C ILE A 51 24.50 -6.72 15.50
N GLN A 52 25.49 -6.51 16.37
CA GLN A 52 26.26 -7.56 17.03
C GLN A 52 25.61 -7.85 18.39
N TYR A 53 25.53 -9.12 18.76
CA TYR A 53 25.12 -9.55 20.10
C TYR A 53 26.34 -10.18 20.79
N ASP A 54 26.55 -9.86 22.06
CA ASP A 54 27.58 -10.45 22.92
C ASP A 54 27.22 -11.88 23.37
#